data_AF-A0A3D4RKW5-F1
#
_entry.id   AF-A0A3D4RKW5-F1
#
_cell.length_a   1.000
_cell.length_b   1.000
_cell.length_c   1.000
_cell.angle_alpha   90.00
_cell.angle_beta   90.00
_cell.angle_gamma   90.00
#
_symmetry.space_group_name_H-M   'P 1'
#
loop_
_entity.id
_entity.type
_entity.pdbx_description
1 polymer ?
#
loop_
_entity_poly.entity_id
_entity_poly.type
_entity_poly.pdbx_seq_one_letter_code
_entity_poly.pdbx_strand_id
1 'polypeptide(L)' 'MEQTKEQLFAQLVRRHKSTIYSICYMFSSDKEEVADLFQDILIRLWEGYDTFRGESKESTWIYRVSM' A
#
# COMPACT_ATOMS: atom_id res chain seq x y z
N MET A 1 -21.38 9.62 10.64
CA MET A 1 -21.20 8.19 10.34
C MET A 1 -19.72 7.90 10.44
N GLU A 2 -19.34 6.91 11.25
CA GLU A 2 -17.96 6.44 11.33
C GLU A 2 -17.57 5.79 9.99
N GLN A 3 -16.35 6.02 9.50
CA GLN A 3 -15.86 5.40 8.26
C GLN A 3 -15.47 3.94 8.54
N THR A 4 -15.76 3.03 7.62
CA THR A 4 -15.37 1.63 7.76
C THR A 4 -13.87 1.44 7.52
N LYS A 5 -13.31 0.30 7.98
CA LYS A 5 -11.91 -0.07 7.73
C LYS A 5 -11.58 -0.06 6.24
N GLU A 6 -12.46 -0.60 5.41
CA GLU A 6 -12.33 -0.66 3.95
C GLU A 6 -12.29 0.75 3.34
N GLN A 7 -13.13 1.66 3.83
CA GLN A 7 -13.17 3.05 3.35
C GLN A 7 -11.91 3.82 3.71
N LEU A 8 -11.39 3.63 4.92
CA LEU A 8 -10.15 4.25 5.38
C LEU A 8 -8.95 3.69 4.61
N PHE A 9 -8.88 2.37 4.45
CA PHE A 9 -7.85 1.70 3.67
C PHE A 9 -7.85 2.15 2.20
N ALA A 10 -9.03 2.20 1.57
CA ALA A 10 -9.16 2.66 0.19
C ALA A 10 -8.68 4.12 0.01
N GLN A 11 -8.92 4.99 1.00
CA GLN A 11 -8.40 6.35 1.01
C GLN A 11 -6.87 6.38 1.13
N LEU A 12 -6.29 5.57 2.01
CA LEU A 12 -4.84 5.44 2.16
C LEU A 12 -4.21 4.98 0.83
N VAL A 13 -4.73 3.89 0.24
CA VAL A 13 -4.23 3.37 -1.04
C VAL A 13 -4.34 4.41 -2.14
N ARG A 14 -5.48 5.11 -2.24
CA ARG A 14 -5.68 6.17 -3.25
C ARG A 14 -4.70 7.33 -3.06
N ARG A 15 -4.45 7.74 -1.82
CA ARG A 15 -3.51 8.83 -1.49
C ARG A 15 -2.07 8.49 -1.83
N HIS A 16 -1.68 7.23 -1.64
CA HIS A 16 -0.30 6.76 -1.85
C HIS A 16 -0.10 5.93 -3.10
N LYS A 17 -1.08 5.93 -4.02
CA LYS A 17 -1.04 5.12 -5.24
C LYS A 17 0.24 5.33 -6.04
N SER A 18 0.70 6.58 -6.22
CA SER A 18 1.94 6.84 -6.96
C SER A 18 3.17 6.24 -6.26
N THR A 19 3.27 6.37 -4.94
CA THR A 19 4.35 5.79 -4.14
C THR A 19 4.38 4.26 -4.28
N ILE A 20 3.22 3.61 -4.15
CA ILE A 20 3.10 2.15 -4.28
C ILE A 20 3.49 1.72 -5.70
N TYR A 21 2.99 2.42 -6.74
CA TYR A 21 3.38 2.13 -8.12
C TYR A 21 4.87 2.34 -8.38
N SER A 22 5.48 3.41 -7.85
CA SER A 22 6.92 3.63 -7.99
C SER A 22 7.73 2.49 -7.37
N ILE A 23 7.31 1.98 -6.20
CA ILE A 23 7.92 0.79 -5.60
C ILE A 23 7.78 -0.40 -6.55
N CYS A 24 6.58 -0.67 -7.06
CA CYS A 24 6.36 -1.79 -7.99
C CYS A 24 7.26 -1.69 -9.22
N TYR A 25 7.33 -0.51 -9.85
CA TYR A 25 8.17 -0.25 -11.02
C TYR A 25 9.66 -0.40 -10.74
N MET A 26 10.14 -0.12 -9.53
CA MET A 26 11.55 -0.30 -9.18
C MET A 26 11.96 -1.78 -9.08
N PHE A 27 11.00 -2.66 -8.81
CA PHE A 27 11.25 -4.10 -8.57
C PHE A 27 10.69 -5.02 -9.67
N SER A 28 10.15 -4.46 -10.75
CA SER A 28 9.52 -5.20 -11.84
C SER A 28 10.15 -4.87 -13.19
N SER A 29 10.19 -5.84 -14.09
CA SER A 29 10.81 -5.75 -15.41
C SER A 29 9.82 -5.34 -16.51
N ASP A 30 8.53 -5.59 -16.29
CA ASP A 30 7.46 -5.27 -17.23
C ASP A 30 6.15 -4.88 -16.52
N LYS A 31 5.12 -4.61 -17.32
CA LYS A 31 3.82 -4.14 -16.81
C LYS A 31 3.00 -5.23 -16.11
N GLU A 32 3.19 -6.50 -16.47
CA GLU A 32 2.49 -7.62 -15.84
C GLU A 32 3.06 -7.84 -14.44
N GLU A 33 4.39 -7.87 -14.31
CA GLU A 33 5.07 -7.94 -13.01
C GLU A 33 4.70 -6.76 -12.10
N VAL A 34 4.60 -5.53 -12.65
CA VAL A 34 4.12 -4.37 -11.88
C VAL A 34 2.70 -4.58 -11.35
N ALA A 35 1.80 -5.14 -12.16
CA ALA A 35 0.40 -5.35 -11.77
C ALA A 35 0.27 -6.44 -10.70
N ASP A 36 1.07 -7.50 -10.79
CA ASP A 36 1.11 -8.59 -9.81
C ASP A 36 1.71 -8.10 -8.48
N LEU A 37 2.87 -7.43 -8.52
CA LEU A 37 3.50 -6.88 -7.33
C LEU A 37 2.63 -5.81 -6.65
N PHE A 38 1.89 -5.02 -7.43
CA PHE A 38 0.93 -4.06 -6.88
C PHE A 38 -0.15 -4.76 -6.07
N GLN A 39 -0.70 -5.87 -6.58
CA GLN A 39 -1.71 -6.66 -5.85
C GLN A 39 -1.15 -7.25 -4.56
N ASP A 40 0.05 -7.85 -4.62
CA ASP A 40 0.72 -8.43 -3.44
C ASP A 40 0.97 -7.37 -2.35
N ILE A 41 1.43 -6.18 -2.73
CA ILE A 41 1.62 -5.08 -1.79
C ILE A 41 0.29 -4.65 -1.17
N LEU A 42 -0.80 -4.56 -1.95
CA LEU A 42 -2.11 -4.23 -1.39
C LEU A 42 -2.59 -5.26 -0.37
N ILE A 43 -2.36 -6.55 -0.61
CA ILE A 43 -2.71 -7.62 0.33
C ILE A 43 -1.91 -7.47 1.64
N ARG A 44 -0.58 -7.31 1.54
CA ARG A 44 0.28 -7.11 2.72
C ARG A 44 -0.09 -5.86 3.51
N LEU A 45 -0.41 -4.76 2.82
CA LEU A 45 -0.89 -3.53 3.47
C LEU A 45 -2.23 -3.75 4.18
N TRP A 46 -3.16 -4.49 3.58
CA TRP A 46 -4.45 -4.79 4.20
C TRP A 46 -4.32 -5.65 5.46
N GLU A 47 -3.50 -6.70 5.39
CA GLU A 47 -3.20 -7.58 6.53
C GLU A 47 -2.51 -6.82 7.66
N GLY A 48 -1.60 -5.89 7.32
CA GLY A 48 -0.90 -5.06 8.28
C GLY A 48 -1.68 -3.83 8.77
N TYR A 49 -2.80 -3.48 8.16
CA TYR A 49 -3.45 -2.18 8.37
C TYR A 49 -3.87 -1.94 9.82
N ASP A 50 -4.41 -2.97 10.49
CA ASP A 50 -4.85 -2.88 11.89
C ASP A 50 -3.67 -2.71 12.87
N THR A 51 -2.44 -3.00 12.42
CA THR A 51 -1.22 -2.82 13.21
C THR A 51 -0.60 -1.42 13.04
N PHE A 52 -1.10 -0.62 12.09
CA PHE A 52 -0.59 0.72 11.86
C PHE A 52 -1.10 1.69 12.94
N ARG A 53 -0.26 1.95 13.93
CA ARG A 53 -0.56 2.83 15.07
C ARG A 53 -0.41 4.33 14.79
N GLY A 54 -0.10 4.74 13.57
CA GLY A 54 0.12 6.16 13.22
C GLY A 54 1.40 6.78 13.80
N GLU A 55 2.29 5.97 14.37
CA GLU A 55 3.58 6.41 14.96
C GLU A 55 4.62 6.82 13.90
N SER A 56 4.32 6.61 12.61
CA SER A 56 5.15 7.01 11.48
C SER A 56 4.28 7.56 10.35
N LYS A 57 4.89 8.25 9.38
CA LYS A 57 4.17 8.67 8.18
C LYS A 57 3.61 7.45 7.44
N GLU A 58 2.40 7.57 6.90
CA GLU A 58 1.77 6.52 6.06
C GLU A 58 2.73 6.03 4.97
N SER A 59 3.46 6.93 4.31
CA SER A 59 4.43 6.58 3.27
C SER A 59 5.62 5.76 3.79
N THR A 60 6.11 6.05 5.00
CA THR A 60 7.18 5.27 5.65
C THR A 60 6.70 3.88 5.99
N TRP A 61 5.48 3.76 6.51
CA TRP A 61 4.86 2.47 6.79
C TRP A 61 4.63 1.65 5.52
N ILE A 62 4.11 2.26 4.45
CA ILE A 62 3.92 1.61 3.15
C ILE A 62 5.25 1.06 2.62
N TYR A 63 6.31 1.87 2.64
CA TYR A 63 7.63 1.46 2.17
C TYR A 63 8.17 0.25 2.96
N ARG A 64 7.93 0.21 4.27
CA ARG A 64 8.33 -0.90 5.14
C ARG A 64 7.56 -2.20 4.87
N VAL A 65 6.27 -2.12 4.55
CA VAL A 65 5.44 -3.30 4.26
C VAL A 65 5.66 -3.82 2.84
N SER A 66 6.10 -2.95 1.92
CA SER A 66 6.30 -3.30 0.52
C SER A 66 7.66 -3.97 0.24
N MET A 67 8.59 -3.95 1.20
CA MET A 67 9.90 -4.61 1.12
C MET A 67 9.97 -5.88 1.96
#